data_AF-A0A2E8B9S4-F1
#
_entry.id   AF-A0A2E8B9S4-F1
#
_cell.length_a   1.000
_cell.length_b   1.000
_cell.length_c   1.000
_cell.angle_alpha   90.00
_cell.angle_beta   90.00
_cell.angle_gamma   90.00
#
_symmetry.space_group_name_H-M   'P 1'
#
loop_
_entity.id
_entity.type
_entity.pdbx_description
1 polymer ?
#
loop_
_entity_poly.entity_id
_entity_poly.type
_entity_poly.pdbx_seq_one_letter_code
_entity_poly.pdbx_strand_id
1 'polypeptide(L)'
;MKSPKTKEIMIKSRYTVQLVALVIAVAGVQAETHYVLPGDKIQPVIDDAKDGDTVVVIGGKYPYDVTIDGKDIKFKKPFGDEVTINGDVYLRNLDKHFELIGFTVLGDDNGGSAIGIVNCSDIVLSDISSGGVDIKNSNAS
;
A
#
# COMPACT_ATOMS: atom_id res chain seq x y z
N MET A 1 -48.36 -56.07 46.39
CA MET A 1 -48.97 -55.41 45.22
C MET A 1 -48.11 -54.22 44.80
N LYS A 2 -47.69 -54.23 43.53
CA LYS A 2 -47.40 -53.12 42.60
C LYS A 2 -46.53 -51.93 43.08
N SER A 3 -45.30 -51.89 42.58
CA SER A 3 -44.53 -50.66 42.35
C SER A 3 -45.08 -49.92 41.12
N PRO A 4 -44.98 -48.58 41.09
CA PRO A 4 -44.42 -47.96 39.90
C PRO A 4 -43.34 -46.89 40.20
N LYS A 5 -42.30 -46.92 39.35
CA LYS A 5 -41.17 -45.99 39.24
C LYS A 5 -41.61 -44.62 38.72
N THR A 6 -40.95 -43.52 39.11
CA THR A 6 -40.84 -42.31 38.26
C THR A 6 -39.58 -41.46 38.62
N LYS A 7 -38.57 -41.61 37.74
CA LYS A 7 -37.69 -40.61 37.10
C LYS A 7 -36.78 -39.72 37.98
N GLU A 8 -35.50 -40.09 38.01
CA GLU A 8 -34.38 -39.17 38.17
C GLU A 8 -34.28 -38.22 36.95
N ILE A 9 -34.18 -36.91 37.17
CA ILE A 9 -33.64 -35.96 36.19
C ILE A 9 -32.67 -35.00 36.91
N MET A 10 -31.44 -35.47 37.04
CA MET A 10 -30.19 -34.86 36.58
C MET A 10 -29.90 -33.34 36.69
N ILE A 11 -28.79 -33.11 37.41
CA ILE A 11 -27.60 -32.28 37.11
C ILE A 11 -27.59 -30.80 37.58
N LYS A 12 -26.68 -30.59 38.55
CA LYS A 12 -26.21 -29.33 39.16
C LYS A 12 -25.69 -28.33 38.12
N SER A 13 -26.27 -27.15 38.04
CA SER A 13 -25.67 -26.02 37.31
C SER A 13 -24.86 -25.15 38.28
N ARG A 14 -23.53 -25.26 38.20
CA ARG A 14 -22.58 -24.34 38.83
C ARG A 14 -22.24 -23.25 37.81
N TYR A 15 -22.82 -22.06 37.96
CA TYR A 15 -22.47 -20.89 37.14
C TYR A 15 -21.16 -20.28 37.64
N THR A 16 -20.02 -20.69 37.08
CA THR A 16 -18.76 -19.96 37.25
C THR A 16 -18.66 -18.93 36.12
N VAL A 17 -18.79 -17.65 36.45
CA VAL A 17 -18.55 -16.55 35.49
C VAL A 17 -17.03 -16.48 35.27
N GLN A 18 -16.56 -16.84 34.07
CA GLN A 18 -15.20 -16.52 33.65
C GLN A 18 -15.18 -15.09 33.10
N LEU A 19 -14.44 -14.22 33.78
CA LEU A 19 -14.08 -12.89 33.29
C LEU A 19 -12.91 -13.05 32.34
N VAL A 20 -13.17 -13.04 31.03
CA VAL A 20 -12.13 -12.90 30.01
C VAL A 20 -11.99 -11.41 29.72
N ALA A 21 -10.97 -10.77 30.29
CA ALA A 21 -10.56 -9.44 29.87
C ALA A 21 -9.72 -9.56 28.59
N LEU A 22 -10.34 -9.36 27.44
CA LEU A 22 -9.63 -9.20 26.17
C LEU A 22 -9.01 -7.80 26.15
N VAL A 23 -7.73 -7.69 26.47
CA VAL A 23 -6.96 -6.46 26.23
C VAL A 23 -6.54 -6.47 24.76
N ILE A 24 -7.28 -5.77 23.91
CA ILE A 24 -6.84 -5.47 22.55
C ILE A 24 -5.78 -4.38 22.67
N ALA A 25 -4.51 -4.75 22.57
CA ALA A 25 -3.44 -3.79 22.36
C ALA A 25 -3.61 -3.22 20.94
N VAL A 26 -4.17 -2.03 20.83
CA VAL A 26 -4.12 -1.27 19.58
C VAL A 26 -2.69 -0.75 19.47
N ALA A 27 -1.81 -1.53 18.84
CA ALA A 27 -0.50 -1.03 18.44
C ALA A 27 -0.75 0.12 17.46
N GLY A 28 -0.45 1.35 17.88
CA GLY A 28 -0.42 2.48 16.97
C GLY A 28 0.65 2.20 15.92
N VAL A 29 0.23 1.92 14.69
CA VAL A 29 1.16 1.83 13.56
C VAL A 29 1.70 3.25 13.37
N GLN A 30 2.97 3.44 13.67
CA GLN A 30 3.66 4.69 13.34
C GLN A 30 4.13 4.60 11.91
N ALA A 31 3.94 5.68 11.14
CA ALA A 31 4.50 5.82 9.81
C ALA A 31 6.02 5.70 9.84
N GLU A 32 6.56 4.76 9.08
CA GLU A 32 8.00 4.54 8.93
C GLU A 32 8.53 5.23 7.67
N THR A 33 9.83 5.54 7.66
CA THR A 33 10.51 6.03 6.46
C THR A 33 11.47 4.96 5.93
N HIS A 34 11.21 4.52 4.71
CA HIS A 34 12.03 3.55 3.98
C HIS A 34 12.90 4.28 2.95
N TYR A 35 14.17 3.88 2.86
CA TYR A 35 15.12 4.45 1.90
C TYR A 35 15.45 3.45 0.81
N VAL A 36 15.36 3.88 -0.45
CA VAL A 36 15.87 3.12 -1.59
C VAL A 36 17.21 3.73 -1.99
N LEU A 37 18.29 2.95 -1.92
CA LEU A 37 19.62 3.42 -2.27
C LEU A 37 19.93 3.18 -3.75
N PRO A 38 20.91 3.90 -4.33
CA PRO A 38 21.27 3.70 -5.73
C PRO A 38 21.73 2.26 -5.99
N GLY A 39 21.11 1.61 -6.98
CA GLY A 39 21.37 0.20 -7.33
C GLY A 39 20.39 -0.78 -6.70
N ASP A 40 19.60 -0.37 -5.71
CA ASP A 40 18.51 -1.18 -5.16
C ASP A 40 17.30 -1.19 -6.10
N LYS A 41 16.36 -2.09 -5.82
CA LYS A 41 15.05 -2.12 -6.47
C LYS A 41 14.06 -1.30 -5.65
N ILE A 42 13.28 -0.45 -6.32
CA ILE A 42 12.22 0.34 -5.69
C ILE A 42 11.04 -0.56 -5.27
N GLN A 43 10.64 -1.50 -6.14
CA GLN A 43 9.40 -2.27 -5.94
C GLN A 43 9.35 -3.05 -4.61
N PRO A 44 10.41 -3.79 -4.17
CA PRO A 44 10.36 -4.49 -2.89
C PRO A 44 10.12 -3.56 -1.69
N VAL A 45 10.66 -2.34 -1.74
CA VAL A 45 10.46 -1.34 -0.68
C VAL A 45 9.02 -0.83 -0.66
N ILE A 46 8.40 -0.64 -1.83
CA ILE A 46 6.97 -0.32 -1.93
C ILE A 46 6.12 -1.49 -1.43
N ASP A 47 6.48 -2.72 -1.79
CA ASP A 47 5.74 -3.93 -1.40
C ASP A 47 5.72 -4.11 0.13
N ASP A 48 6.84 -3.81 0.80
CA ASP A 48 7.01 -3.89 2.25
C ASP A 48 6.37 -2.70 3.01
N ALA A 49 6.27 -1.52 2.37
CA ALA A 49 5.70 -0.32 2.98
C ALA A 49 4.21 -0.48 3.31
N LYS A 50 3.78 0.11 4.43
CA LYS A 50 2.39 0.12 4.92
C LYS A 50 1.74 1.48 4.67
N ASP A 51 0.42 1.53 4.77
CA ASP A 51 -0.31 2.79 4.72
C ASP A 51 0.19 3.76 5.80
N GLY A 52 0.44 5.00 5.40
CA GLY A 52 1.07 6.07 6.17
C GLY A 52 2.58 6.19 5.97
N ASP A 53 3.27 5.16 5.46
CA ASP A 53 4.73 5.18 5.33
C ASP A 53 5.22 6.17 4.27
N THR A 54 6.51 6.50 4.37
CA THR A 54 7.22 7.30 3.39
C THR A 54 8.32 6.48 2.73
N VAL A 55 8.28 6.35 1.41
CA VAL A 55 9.36 5.79 0.60
C VAL A 55 10.19 6.94 0.01
N VAL A 56 11.46 7.01 0.37
CA VAL A 56 12.43 8.00 -0.11
C VAL A 56 13.41 7.33 -1.06
N VAL A 57 13.36 7.72 -2.34
CA VAL A 57 14.29 7.25 -3.36
C VAL A 57 15.47 8.20 -3.46
N ILE A 58 16.67 7.72 -3.12
CA ILE A 58 17.90 8.51 -3.19
C ILE A 58 18.35 8.65 -4.65
N GLY A 59 19.01 9.77 -4.98
CA GLY A 59 19.47 10.08 -6.34
C GLY A 59 20.20 8.93 -7.04
N GLY A 60 19.74 8.52 -8.21
CA GLY A 60 20.22 7.33 -8.89
C GLY A 60 19.39 6.92 -10.11
N LYS A 61 19.79 5.82 -10.74
CA LYS A 61 19.08 5.20 -11.87
C LYS A 61 18.52 3.84 -11.46
N TYR A 62 17.25 3.62 -11.75
CA TYR A 62 16.49 2.44 -11.34
C TYR A 62 15.88 1.77 -12.59
N PRO A 63 16.42 0.63 -13.05
CA PRO A 63 16.14 0.09 -14.39
C PRO A 63 14.91 -0.82 -14.46
N TYR A 64 13.95 -0.64 -13.54
CA TYR A 64 12.79 -1.51 -13.41
C TYR A 64 11.54 -0.68 -13.24
N ASP A 65 10.42 -1.27 -13.64
CA ASP A 65 9.10 -0.70 -13.45
C ASP A 65 8.78 -0.53 -11.96
N VAL A 66 7.90 0.43 -11.68
CA VAL A 66 7.41 0.74 -10.35
C VAL A 66 5.89 0.77 -10.40
N THR A 67 5.24 -0.02 -9.54
CA THR A 67 3.80 -0.03 -9.36
C THR A 67 3.45 0.34 -7.93
N ILE A 68 2.58 1.33 -7.78
CA ILE A 68 1.94 1.72 -6.51
C ILE A 68 0.45 1.47 -6.69
N ASP A 69 -0.08 0.45 -6.01
CA ASP A 69 -1.44 -0.04 -6.18
C ASP A 69 -2.17 -0.09 -4.83
N GLY A 70 -3.20 0.75 -4.68
CA GLY A 70 -4.10 0.73 -3.50
C GLY A 70 -3.43 1.02 -2.15
N LYS A 71 -2.24 1.65 -2.14
CA LYS A 71 -1.50 2.00 -0.92
C LYS A 71 -1.53 3.51 -0.67
N ASP A 72 -1.72 3.90 0.58
CA ASP A 72 -1.58 5.29 1.05
C ASP A 72 -0.14 5.53 1.53
N ILE A 73 0.79 5.76 0.60
CA ILE A 73 2.19 6.06 0.92
C ILE A 73 2.63 7.40 0.36
N LYS A 74 3.63 8.02 0.99
CA LYS A 74 4.35 9.14 0.41
C LYS A 74 5.54 8.61 -0.39
N PHE A 75 5.57 8.86 -1.69
CA PHE A 75 6.68 8.47 -2.55
C PHE A 75 7.44 9.71 -3.02
N LYS A 76 8.68 9.89 -2.54
CA LYS A 76 9.43 11.12 -2.78
C LYS A 76 10.91 10.87 -3.01
N LYS A 77 11.59 11.91 -3.47
CA LYS A 77 13.06 11.99 -3.52
C LYS A 77 13.56 13.17 -2.68
N PRO A 78 14.81 13.15 -2.20
CA PRO A 78 15.41 14.32 -1.58
C PRO A 78 15.41 15.53 -2.53
N PHE A 79 15.39 16.74 -1.97
CA PHE A 79 15.49 17.97 -2.75
C PHE A 79 16.87 18.04 -3.43
N GLY A 80 16.90 18.39 -4.71
CA GLY A 80 18.12 18.47 -5.51
C GLY A 80 18.62 17.14 -6.09
N ASP A 81 18.15 15.99 -5.58
CA ASP A 81 18.55 14.69 -6.12
C ASP A 81 17.90 14.44 -7.49
N GLU A 82 18.68 13.87 -8.42
CA GLU A 82 18.18 13.36 -9.70
C GLU A 82 17.83 11.89 -9.57
N VAL A 83 16.55 11.55 -9.75
CA VAL A 83 16.09 10.16 -9.76
C VAL A 83 15.53 9.84 -11.14
N THR A 84 16.12 8.84 -11.78
CA THR A 84 15.66 8.30 -13.07
C THR A 84 15.11 6.90 -12.88
N ILE A 85 13.84 6.70 -13.22
CA ILE A 85 13.22 5.39 -13.38
C ILE A 85 13.28 5.05 -14.86
N ASN A 86 14.10 4.05 -15.21
CA ASN A 86 14.28 3.54 -16.56
C ASN A 86 13.43 2.27 -16.74
N GLY A 87 12.14 2.49 -16.61
CA GLY A 87 11.01 1.58 -16.70
C GLY A 87 9.73 2.40 -16.59
N ASP A 88 8.59 1.75 -16.56
CA ASP A 88 7.29 2.40 -16.41
C ASP A 88 6.95 2.67 -14.94
N VAL A 89 6.15 3.71 -14.70
CA VAL A 89 5.53 3.99 -13.40
C VAL A 89 4.03 3.84 -13.51
N TYR A 90 3.46 2.94 -12.71
CA TYR A 90 2.02 2.70 -12.63
C TYR A 90 1.46 3.13 -11.29
N LEU A 91 0.53 4.08 -11.32
CA LEU A 91 -0.28 4.49 -10.18
C LEU A 91 -1.69 3.90 -10.36
N ARG A 92 -2.10 2.99 -9.47
CA ARG A 92 -3.35 2.25 -9.60
C ARG A 92 -4.18 2.31 -8.33
N ASN A 93 -5.50 2.47 -8.49
CA ASN A 93 -6.47 2.35 -7.40
C ASN A 93 -6.16 3.23 -6.18
N LEU A 94 -5.57 4.42 -6.40
CA LEU A 94 -5.23 5.35 -5.32
C LEU A 94 -6.44 6.25 -5.03
N ASP A 95 -7.08 6.02 -3.88
CA ASP A 95 -8.27 6.75 -3.42
C ASP A 95 -7.92 7.95 -2.51
N LYS A 96 -6.63 8.13 -2.20
CA LYS A 96 -6.06 9.26 -1.46
C LYS A 96 -5.23 10.14 -2.37
N HIS A 97 -4.94 11.34 -1.87
CA HIS A 97 -4.02 12.27 -2.50
C HIS A 97 -2.63 11.63 -2.65
N PHE A 98 -2.09 11.65 -3.87
CA PHE A 98 -0.76 11.14 -4.16
C PHE A 98 0.02 12.10 -5.06
N GLU A 99 1.28 12.33 -4.70
CA GLU A 99 2.19 13.23 -5.41
C GLU A 99 3.34 12.43 -6.04
N LEU A 100 3.57 12.62 -7.34
CA LEU A 100 4.80 12.22 -8.01
C LEU A 100 5.51 13.48 -8.50
N ILE A 101 6.60 13.85 -7.83
CA ILE A 101 7.25 15.16 -8.02
C ILE A 101 8.74 15.03 -8.34
N GLY A 102 9.18 15.65 -9.43
CA GLY A 102 10.59 15.83 -9.77
C GLY A 102 11.29 14.60 -10.35
N PHE A 103 10.58 13.50 -10.62
CA PHE A 103 11.16 12.28 -11.18
C PHE A 103 11.33 12.38 -12.69
N THR A 104 12.39 11.73 -13.20
CA THR A 104 12.50 11.39 -14.63
C THR A 104 12.03 9.94 -14.81
N VAL A 105 11.03 9.72 -15.66
CA VAL A 105 10.48 8.41 -15.99
C VAL A 105 10.62 8.17 -17.49
N LEU A 106 11.58 7.34 -17.87
CA LEU A 106 11.90 7.14 -19.29
C LEU A 106 10.85 6.27 -20.00
N GLY A 107 10.19 5.39 -19.25
CA GLY A 107 9.33 4.35 -19.78
C GLY A 107 10.13 3.15 -20.27
N ASP A 108 9.44 2.07 -20.58
CA ASP A 108 10.03 0.94 -21.27
C ASP A 108 10.20 1.23 -22.78
N ASP A 109 11.14 0.53 -23.42
CA ASP A 109 11.37 0.66 -24.87
C ASP A 109 10.23 0.06 -25.72
N ASN A 110 9.11 -0.37 -25.12
CA ASN A 110 8.02 -1.08 -25.80
C ASN A 110 6.95 -0.14 -26.39
N GLY A 111 7.19 1.17 -26.36
CA GLY A 111 6.34 2.17 -27.02
C GLY A 111 5.04 2.49 -26.28
N GLY A 112 5.00 2.24 -24.96
CA GLY A 112 3.91 2.60 -24.06
C GLY A 112 4.03 4.02 -23.50
N SER A 113 3.12 4.38 -22.59
CA SER A 113 3.27 5.59 -21.78
C SER A 113 4.11 5.28 -20.55
N ALA A 114 5.20 6.03 -20.38
CA ALA A 114 6.11 5.90 -19.26
C ALA A 114 5.42 6.02 -17.89
N ILE A 115 4.30 6.76 -17.81
CA ILE A 115 3.47 6.85 -16.61
C ILE A 115 2.04 6.44 -16.94
N GLY A 116 1.52 5.44 -16.24
CA GLY A 116 0.12 5.01 -16.30
C GLY A 116 -0.63 5.32 -15.02
N ILE A 117 -1.72 6.08 -15.10
CA ILE A 117 -2.60 6.41 -13.97
C ILE A 117 -3.96 5.76 -14.19
N VAL A 118 -4.35 4.85 -13.30
CA VAL A 118 -5.56 4.03 -13.45
C VAL A 118 -6.41 4.05 -12.18
N ASN A 119 -7.68 4.43 -12.29
CA ASN A 119 -8.64 4.45 -11.17
C ASN A 119 -8.14 5.22 -9.93
N CYS A 120 -7.54 6.39 -10.15
CA CYS A 120 -7.08 7.26 -9.07
C CYS A 120 -7.96 8.50 -8.94
N SER A 121 -8.18 8.99 -7.72
CA SER A 121 -9.06 10.14 -7.45
C SER A 121 -8.33 11.49 -7.40
N ASP A 122 -7.11 11.53 -6.86
CA ASP A 122 -6.36 12.78 -6.63
C ASP A 122 -4.86 12.54 -6.80
N ILE A 123 -4.37 12.79 -8.03
CA ILE A 123 -2.96 12.63 -8.39
C ILE A 123 -2.39 13.98 -8.82
N VAL A 124 -1.25 14.35 -8.24
CA VAL A 124 -0.44 15.48 -8.66
C VAL A 124 0.83 14.99 -9.30
N LEU A 125 1.04 15.38 -10.57
CA LEU A 125 2.32 15.27 -11.26
C LEU A 125 2.92 16.67 -11.36
N SER A 126 4.11 16.89 -10.77
CA SER A 126 4.82 18.17 -10.87
C SER A 126 6.29 17.95 -11.17
N ASP A 127 6.87 18.82 -12.01
CA ASP A 127 8.30 18.76 -12.38
C ASP A 127 8.73 17.38 -12.90
N ILE A 128 7.82 16.69 -13.59
CA ILE A 128 8.06 15.37 -14.16
C ILE A 128 8.59 15.48 -15.58
N SER A 129 9.67 14.75 -15.85
CA SER A 129 10.13 14.46 -17.20
C SER A 129 9.72 13.03 -17.55
N SER A 130 8.88 12.84 -18.57
CA SER A 130 8.35 11.53 -18.92
C SER A 130 8.34 11.24 -20.42
N GLY A 131 8.59 9.99 -20.81
CA GLY A 131 8.41 9.51 -22.19
C GLY A 131 6.95 9.49 -22.69
N GLY A 132 5.98 9.63 -21.78
CA GLY A 132 4.56 9.73 -22.06
C GLY A 132 3.73 9.55 -20.79
N VAL A 133 2.50 10.07 -20.79
CA VAL A 133 1.55 9.91 -19.67
C VAL A 133 0.21 9.43 -20.23
N ASP A 134 -0.30 8.33 -19.69
CA ASP A 134 -1.63 7.78 -20.00
C ASP A 134 -2.49 7.79 -18.74
N ILE A 135 -3.71 8.34 -18.86
CA ILE A 135 -4.65 8.50 -17.74
C ILE A 135 -5.95 7.77 -18.11
N LYS A 136 -6.23 6.69 -17.39
CA LYS A 136 -7.41 5.83 -17.56
C LYS A 136 -8.19 5.77 -16.26
N ASN A 137 -9.03 6.76 -16.04
CA ASN A 137 -9.99 6.72 -14.93
C ASN A 137 -11.32 6.17 -15.45
N SER A 138 -11.57 4.88 -15.25
CA SER A 138 -12.84 4.29 -15.67
C SER A 138 -13.90 4.55 -14.59
N ASN A 139 -14.72 5.58 -14.81
CA ASN A 139 -16.09 5.60 -14.26
C ASN A 139 -17.00 4.76 -15.18
N ALA A 140 -16.71 3.47 -15.35
CA ALA A 140 -17.64 2.58 -16.03
C ALA A 140 -18.68 2.10 -14.99
N SER A 141 -19.72 2.92 -14.79
CA SER A 141 -21.00 2.43 -14.26
C SER A 141 -21.72 1.59 -15.30
#